data_AF-A0A3D0N9X6-F1
#
_entry.id   AF-A0A3D0N9X6-F1
#
_cell.length_a   1.000
_cell.length_b   1.000
_cell.length_c   1.000
_cell.angle_alpha   90.00
_cell.angle_beta   90.00
_cell.angle_gamma   90.00
#
_symmetry.space_group_name_H-M   'P 1'
#
loop_
_entity.id
_entity.type
_entity.pdbx_description
1 polymer ?
#
loop_
_entity_poly.entity_id
_entity_poly.type
_entity_poly.pdbx_seq_one_letter_code
_entity_poly.pdbx_strand_id
1 'polypeptide(L)'
;MFGLGTPEIVAIIVLVLILFGGKKIPEIMRGLGEGMREFRKAQNSPQDMLTRMADGEPVAGEDADDLETESSVDGPEDEKRTMETTK
;
A
#
# COMPACT_ATOMS: atom_id res chain seq x y z
N MET A 1 28.92 -5.46 -25.50
CA MET A 1 27.74 -6.08 -26.13
C MET A 1 27.13 -7.11 -25.18
N PHE A 2 26.66 -6.68 -24.01
CA PHE A 2 25.89 -7.51 -23.06
C PHE A 2 25.11 -6.55 -22.17
N GLY A 3 23.99 -6.06 -22.70
CA GLY A 3 22.99 -5.39 -21.88
C GLY A 3 22.03 -6.47 -21.42
N LEU A 4 21.76 -6.54 -20.11
CA LEU A 4 20.63 -7.32 -19.62
C LEU A 4 19.36 -6.64 -20.11
N GLY A 5 18.86 -7.12 -21.24
CA GLY A 5 17.60 -6.67 -21.79
C GLY A 5 16.44 -7.29 -21.01
N THR A 6 15.27 -6.73 -21.26
CA THR A 6 14.00 -7.32 -20.85
C THR A 6 13.89 -8.83 -21.17
N PRO A 7 14.28 -9.32 -22.37
CA PRO A 7 14.17 -10.75 -22.66
C PRO A 7 15.09 -11.63 -21.80
N GLU A 8 16.32 -11.20 -21.51
CA GLU A 8 17.23 -11.94 -20.64
C GLU A 8 16.70 -12.03 -19.20
N ILE A 9 16.12 -10.94 -18.67
CA ILE A 9 15.51 -10.92 -17.33
C ILE A 9 14.31 -11.89 -17.28
N VAL A 10 13.46 -11.90 -18.31
CA VAL A 10 12.32 -12.82 -18.39
C VAL A 10 12.80 -14.27 -18.41
N ALA A 11 13.84 -14.58 -19.19
CA ALA A 11 14.41 -15.94 -19.24
C ALA A 11 14.92 -16.41 -17.87
N ILE A 12 15.59 -15.53 -17.12
CA ILE A 12 16.07 -15.84 -15.76
C ILE A 12 14.90 -16.07 -14.81
N ILE A 13 13.87 -15.22 -14.86
CA ILE A 13 12.67 -15.38 -14.02
C ILE A 13 11.99 -16.72 -14.31
N VAL A 14 11.81 -17.09 -15.58
CA VAL A 14 11.23 -18.39 -15.95
C VAL A 14 12.07 -19.55 -15.43
N LEU A 15 13.40 -19.47 -15.52
CA LEU A 15 14.29 -20.50 -14.99
C LEU A 15 14.14 -20.66 -13.47
N VAL A 16 14.11 -19.56 -12.73
CA VAL A 16 13.89 -19.55 -11.27
C VAL A 16 12.51 -20.10 -10.92
N LEU A 17 11.47 -19.75 -11.68
CA LEU A 17 10.12 -20.27 -11.49
C LEU A 17 10.02 -21.79 -11.74
N ILE A 18 10.82 -22.35 -12.64
CA ILE A 18 10.88 -23.80 -12.85
C ILE A 18 11.59 -24.49 -11.68
N LEU A 19 12.71 -23.92 -11.19
CA LEU A 19 13.49 -24.51 -10.09
C LEU A 19 12.76 -24.45 -8.75
N PHE A 20 12.15 -23.31 -8.43
CA PHE A 20 11.49 -23.08 -7.14
C PHE A 20 9.98 -23.30 -7.20
N GLY A 21 9.38 -23.31 -8.39
CA GLY A 21 7.93 -23.32 -8.57
C GLY A 21 7.33 -21.93 -8.42
N GLY A 22 6.30 -21.61 -9.21
CA GLY A 22 5.64 -20.30 -9.17
C GLY A 22 4.95 -19.93 -7.85
N LYS A 23 4.79 -20.89 -6.93
CA LYS A 23 4.15 -20.68 -5.63
C LYS A 23 5.12 -20.19 -4.55
N LYS A 24 6.42 -20.47 -4.65
CA LYS A 24 7.40 -20.11 -3.61
C LYS A 24 7.74 -18.62 -3.57
N ILE A 25 7.82 -17.97 -4.72
CA ILE A 25 8.07 -16.52 -4.82
C ILE A 25 7.00 -15.70 -4.07
N PRO A 26 5.68 -15.85 -4.36
CA PRO A 26 4.65 -15.10 -3.64
C PRO A 26 4.55 -15.47 -2.16
N GLU A 27 4.81 -16.72 -1.80
CA GLU A 27 4.83 -17.17 -0.40
C GLU A 27 5.92 -16.46 0.43
N ILE A 28 7.13 -16.34 -0.12
CA ILE A 28 8.23 -15.61 0.53
C ILE A 28 7.95 -14.10 0.55
N MET A 29 7.40 -13.54 -0.54
CA MET A 29 7.05 -12.12 -0.59
C MET A 29 6.01 -11.73 0.46
N ARG A 30 5.00 -12.57 0.70
CA ARG A 30 4.00 -12.33 1.75
C ARG A 30 4.64 -12.31 3.14
N GLY A 31 5.44 -13.33 3.46
CA GLY A 31 6.13 -13.39 4.77
C GLY A 31 7.14 -12.24 4.96
N LEU A 32 7.87 -11.86 3.90
CA LEU A 32 8.79 -10.72 3.94
C LEU A 32 8.04 -9.38 4.06
N GLY A 33 6.89 -9.25 3.39
CA GLY A 33 6.06 -8.05 3.43
C GLY A 33 5.46 -7.81 4.82
N GLU A 34 4.92 -8.85 5.44
CA GLU A 34 4.42 -8.81 6.83
C GLU A 34 5.56 -8.48 7.80
N GLY A 35 6.72 -9.15 7.67
CA GLY A 35 7.89 -8.86 8.50
C GLY A 35 8.41 -7.43 8.33
N MET A 36 8.43 -6.91 7.10
CA MET A 36 8.84 -5.53 6.83
C MET A 36 7.82 -4.51 7.34
N ARG A 37 6.52 -4.82 7.30
CA ARG A 37 5.44 -3.99 7.87
C ARG A 37 5.58 -3.90 9.39
N GLU A 38 5.77 -5.02 10.07
CA GLU A 38 5.97 -5.04 11.53
C GLU A 38 7.29 -4.36 11.93
N PHE A 39 8.35 -4.54 11.13
CA PHE A 39 9.62 -3.85 11.33
C PHE A 39 9.49 -2.34 11.20
N ARG A 40 8.80 -1.83 10.16
CA ARG A 40 8.52 -0.40 10.00
C ARG A 40 7.67 0.14 11.14
N LYS A 41 6.66 -0.60 11.58
CA LYS A 41 5.82 -0.23 12.73
C LYS A 41 6.66 -0.10 14.00
N ALA A 42 7.52 -1.07 14.30
CA ALA A 42 8.41 -1.02 15.45
C ALA A 42 9.44 0.12 15.37
N GLN A 43 9.90 0.48 14.17
CA GLN A 43 10.79 1.63 13.98
C GLN A 43 10.08 2.97 14.17
N ASN A 44 8.81 3.08 13.77
CA ASN A 44 8.05 4.33 13.84
C ASN A 44 7.39 4.55 15.21
N SER A 45 7.04 3.50 15.94
CA SER A 45 6.37 3.57 17.26
C SER A 45 7.09 4.45 18.31
N PRO A 46 8.43 4.42 18.45
CA PRO A 46 9.14 5.27 19.41
C PRO A 46 9.08 6.76 19.06
N GLN A 47 9.08 7.07 17.76
CA GLN A 47 9.04 8.44 17.23
C GLN A 47 7.62 8.99 17.32
N ASP A 48 6.65 8.15 16.98
CA ASP A 48 5.22 8.44 17.11
C ASP A 48 4.82 8.72 18.56
N MET A 49 5.34 7.96 19.54
CA MET A 49 5.02 8.21 20.94
C MET A 49 5.53 9.57 21.45
N LEU A 50 6.72 9.99 21.02
CA LEU A 50 7.30 11.28 21.40
C LEU A 50 6.53 12.46 20.77
N THR A 51 6.12 12.33 19.52
CA THR A 51 5.27 13.30 18.83
C THR A 51 3.86 13.32 19.43
N ARG A 52 3.26 12.15 19.70
CA ARG A 52 1.90 12.03 20.25
C ARG A 52 1.76 12.49 21.70
N MET A 53 2.82 12.39 22.51
CA MET A 53 2.85 12.98 23.85
C MET A 53 2.87 14.52 23.81
N ALA A 54 3.36 15.13 22.73
CA ALA A 54 3.29 16.58 22.54
C ALA A 54 1.88 17.06 22.13
N ASP A 55 1.10 16.22 21.43
CA ASP A 55 -0.13 16.65 20.73
C ASP A 55 -1.45 16.07 21.28
N GLY A 56 -1.45 15.12 22.24
CA GLY A 56 -2.63 14.77 23.03
C GLY A 56 -3.79 14.06 22.31
N GLU A 57 -3.52 13.30 21.23
CA GLU A 57 -4.54 12.60 20.43
C GLU A 57 -4.58 11.07 20.67
N PRO A 58 -5.76 10.42 20.56
CA PRO A 58 -5.91 8.97 20.75
C PRO A 58 -5.45 8.18 19.52
N VAL A 59 -4.80 7.04 19.78
CA VAL A 59 -4.22 6.12 18.80
C VAL A 59 -5.29 5.36 17.99
N ALA A 60 -5.86 6.01 16.96
CA ALA A 60 -6.53 5.30 15.88
C ALA A 60 -5.45 4.81 14.90
N GLY A 61 -4.85 3.66 15.21
CA GLY A 61 -3.90 3.02 14.33
C GLY A 61 -4.59 2.58 13.05
N GLU A 62 -4.13 3.12 11.92
CA GLU A 62 -4.49 2.74 10.57
C GLU A 62 -4.56 1.22 10.37
N ASP A 63 -5.78 0.68 10.42
CA ASP A 63 -6.19 -0.44 9.61
C ASP A 63 -6.10 0.00 8.14
N ALA A 64 -4.90 -0.09 7.58
CA ALA A 64 -4.70 -0.09 6.14
C ALA A 64 -5.28 -1.40 5.57
N ASP A 65 -6.61 -1.46 5.54
CA ASP A 65 -7.45 -2.30 4.69
C ASP A 65 -8.18 -1.38 3.68
N ASP A 66 -7.43 -0.39 3.16
CA ASP A 66 -7.82 0.39 1.99
C ASP A 66 -6.88 -0.01 0.87
N LEU A 67 -7.32 -0.96 0.03
CA LEU A 67 -7.24 -0.91 -1.44
C LEU A 67 -7.63 -2.27 -2.08
N GLU A 68 -8.91 -2.62 -2.03
CA GLU A 68 -9.67 -3.26 -3.11
C GLU A 68 -11.13 -2.78 -2.92
N THR A 69 -11.89 -2.13 -3.80
CA THR A 69 -11.76 -1.71 -5.20
C THR A 69 -12.96 -0.78 -5.47
N GLU A 70 -12.82 0.54 -5.42
CA GLU A 70 -13.81 1.43 -6.07
C GLU A 70 -13.40 1.63 -7.53
N SER A 71 -13.70 0.61 -8.35
CA SER A 71 -13.76 0.72 -9.81
C SER A 71 -15.22 0.89 -10.20
N SER A 72 -15.69 2.14 -10.29
CA SER A 72 -16.86 2.65 -11.05
C SER A 72 -16.99 4.16 -10.73
N VAL A 73 -16.33 5.06 -11.46
CA VAL A 73 -16.91 5.85 -12.57
C VAL A 73 -18.01 6.83 -12.13
N ASP A 74 -17.63 8.13 -12.10
CA ASP A 74 -18.32 9.32 -12.70
C ASP A 74 -19.81 9.57 -12.33
N GLY A 75 -20.26 10.72 -11.79
CA GLY A 75 -19.72 12.09 -11.80
C GLY A 75 -20.47 13.04 -10.83
N PRO A 76 -20.31 14.37 -10.98
CA PRO A 76 -20.61 15.35 -9.92
C PRO A 76 -22.03 15.94 -10.05
N GLU A 77 -22.84 15.84 -9.00
CA GLU A 77 -24.07 16.62 -8.85
C GLU A 77 -24.04 17.43 -7.54
N ASP A 78 -24.66 18.62 -7.62
CA ASP A 78 -24.92 19.59 -6.56
C ASP A 78 -23.84 20.62 -6.18
N GLU A 79 -23.48 21.43 -7.19
CA GLU A 79 -23.34 22.87 -6.99
C GLU A 79 -24.72 23.55 -7.09
N LYS A 80 -25.33 23.93 -5.95
CA LYS A 80 -26.05 25.22 -5.76
C LYS A 80 -26.65 25.35 -4.35
N ARG A 81 -25.82 25.91 -3.46
CA ARG A 81 -26.06 27.14 -2.70
C ARG A 81 -27.54 27.53 -2.50
N THR A 82 -28.04 27.25 -1.30
CA THR A 82 -29.13 28.01 -0.67
C THR A 82 -28.73 29.47 -0.55
N MET A 83 -29.55 30.37 -1.08
CA MET A 83 -29.92 31.67 -0.52
C MET A 83 -30.66 32.45 -1.61
N GLU A 84 -31.99 32.53 -1.52
CA GLU A 84 -32.73 33.78 -1.62
C GLU A 84 -34.12 33.56 -0.99
N THR A 85 -34.22 33.96 0.28
CA THR A 85 -35.46 34.39 0.91
C THR A 85 -36.08 35.50 0.05
N THR A 86 -37.23 35.24 -0.57
CA THR A 86 -38.21 36.25 -0.99
C THR A 86 -39.58 35.58 -1.16
N LYS A 87 -40.40 35.63 -0.10
CA LYS A 87 -41.72 36.27 -0.04
C LYS A 87 -42.47 35.82 1.20
#